data_AF-A0A0V0W6Q3-F1
#
_entry.id   AF-A0A0V0W6Q3-F1
#
_cell.length_a   1.000
_cell.length_b   1.000
_cell.length_c   1.000
_cell.angle_alpha   90.00
_cell.angle_beta   90.00
_cell.angle_gamma   90.00
#
_symmetry.space_group_name_H-M   'P 1'
#
loop_
_entity.id
_entity.type
_entity.pdbx_description
1 polymer ?
#
loop_
_entity_poly.entity_id
_entity_poly.type
_entity_poly.pdbx_seq_one_letter_code
_entity_poly.pdbx_strand_id
1 'polypeptide(L)' 'MCVSSRFTAVEHAPKKFGYEFKKDGTKAALKELGPRFTLRLKALQKGTFNPKFGQFEWILKRHEMETSRRRFFL' A
#
# COMPACT_ATOMS: atom_id res chain seq x y z
N MET A 1 10.55 14.44 -12.09
CA MET A 1 10.39 13.35 -11.09
C MET A 1 10.00 13.98 -9.77
N CYS A 2 8.71 14.11 -9.47
CA CYS A 2 8.22 14.48 -8.13
C CYS A 2 6.72 14.18 -8.11
N VAL A 3 6.28 13.23 -7.28
CA VAL A 3 4.85 12.91 -7.11
C VAL A 3 4.44 13.41 -5.73
N SER A 4 3.70 14.52 -5.70
CA SER A 4 3.16 15.09 -4.48
C SER A 4 1.83 14.41 -4.11
N SER A 5 1.85 13.85 -2.91
CA SER A 5 0.92 12.94 -2.23
C SER A 5 -0.44 13.54 -1.80
N ARG A 6 -1.37 12.67 -1.40
CA ARG A 6 -1.95 12.68 -0.03
C ARG A 6 -2.59 11.33 0.32
N PHE A 7 -1.80 10.46 0.96
CA PHE A 7 -2.27 9.20 1.57
C PHE A 7 -2.57 9.45 3.05
N THR A 8 -3.83 9.34 3.47
CA THR A 8 -4.19 9.24 4.90
C THR A 8 -3.90 7.81 5.36
N ALA A 9 -2.80 7.62 6.08
CA ALA A 9 -2.32 6.34 6.56
C ALA A 9 -3.04 5.95 7.86
N VAL A 10 -3.73 4.81 7.86
CA VAL A 10 -4.13 4.09 9.08
C VAL A 10 -3.33 2.79 9.07
N GLU A 11 -2.13 2.91 9.65
CA GLU A 11 -1.13 1.97 10.22
C GLU A 11 -1.00 0.54 9.66
N HIS A 12 0.25 0.18 9.26
CA HIS A 12 0.89 -1.13 8.87
C HIS A 12 1.45 -1.37 7.41
N ALA A 13 2.74 -1.03 7.20
CA ALA A 13 3.72 -1.57 6.21
C ALA A 13 3.39 -2.79 5.34
N PRO A 14 3.55 -2.79 3.98
CA PRO A 14 4.41 -3.79 3.36
C PRO A 14 5.83 -3.70 3.95
N LYS A 15 6.09 -4.68 4.80
CA LYS A 15 7.24 -4.73 5.68
C LYS A 15 8.52 -4.97 4.87
N LYS A 16 9.45 -4.01 4.88
CA LYS A 16 10.76 -4.18 4.25
C LYS A 16 11.70 -4.84 5.25
N PHE A 17 12.35 -5.92 4.82
CA PHE A 17 13.26 -6.68 5.65
C PHE A 17 14.63 -6.79 4.99
N GLY A 18 15.69 -6.66 5.79
CA GLY A 18 17.02 -7.18 5.46
C GLY A 18 17.20 -8.56 6.07
N TYR A 19 17.98 -9.42 5.43
CA TYR A 19 18.31 -10.75 5.94
C TYR A 19 19.82 -10.87 6.16
N GLU A 20 20.20 -11.37 7.33
CA GLU A 20 21.58 -11.75 7.65
C GLU A 20 21.62 -13.25 8.00
N PHE A 21 22.49 -14.01 7.34
CA PHE A 21 22.68 -15.43 7.65
C PHE A 21 23.67 -15.57 8.80
N LYS A 22 23.28 -16.29 9.86
CA LYS A 22 24.21 -16.64 10.94
C LYS A 22 25.24 -17.64 10.42
N LYS A 23 26.48 -17.55 10.91
CA LYS A 23 27.62 -18.39 10.49
C LYS A 23 27.34 -19.90 10.62
N ASP A 24 26.41 -20.27 11.49
CA ASP A 24 26.00 -21.66 11.75
C ASP A 24 24.94 -22.18 10.75
N GLY A 25 24.60 -21.41 9.72
CA GLY A 25 23.75 -21.81 8.58
C GLY A 25 22.29 -22.14 8.91
N THR A 26 21.91 -22.15 10.19
CA THR A 26 20.67 -22.76 10.67
C THR A 26 19.46 -21.82 10.59
N LYS A 27 19.64 -20.49 10.70
CA LYS A 27 18.54 -19.51 10.67
C LYS A 27 18.95 -18.17 10.08
N ALA A 28 18.10 -17.60 9.23
CA ALA A 28 18.20 -16.22 8.76
C ALA A 28 17.64 -15.25 9.83
N ALA A 29 18.42 -14.24 10.20
CA ALA A 29 17.96 -13.15 11.06
C ALA A 29 17.30 -12.08 10.17
N LEU A 30 15.99 -11.89 10.35
CA LEU A 30 15.22 -10.88 9.63
C LEU A 30 15.24 -9.57 10.41
N LYS A 31 15.75 -8.50 9.80
CA LYS A 31 15.76 -7.15 10.38
C LYS A 31 14.78 -6.27 9.63
N GLU A 32 13.89 -5.62 10.34
CA GLU A 32 12.99 -4.63 9.73
C GLU A 32 13.79 -3.38 9.37
N LEU A 33 13.73 -3.00 8.10
CA LEU A 33 14.43 -1.85 7.56
C LEU A 33 13.40 -0.84 7.05
N GLY A 34 13.09 0.15 7.89
CA GLY A 34 12.28 1.30 7.54
C GLY A 34 10.87 1.34 8.16
N PRO A 35 10.08 2.37 7.83
CA PRO A 35 8.80 2.66 8.47
C PRO A 35 7.67 1.71 8.03
N ARG A 36 6.68 1.53 8.92
CA ARG A 36 5.50 0.69 8.69
C ARG A 36 4.28 1.52 8.19
N PHE A 37 4.05 1.67 6.88
CA PHE A 37 2.86 2.23 6.18
C PHE A 37 1.72 1.25 5.72
N THR A 38 0.48 1.35 6.23
CA THR A 38 -0.66 0.64 5.58
C THR A 38 -1.19 1.50 4.45
N LEU A 39 -1.28 0.91 3.26
CA LEU A 39 -1.96 1.53 2.12
C LEU A 39 -3.30 0.85 1.90
N ARG A 40 -4.32 1.67 1.66
CA ARG A 40 -5.59 1.23 1.10
C ARG A 40 -5.75 1.88 -0.25
N LEU A 41 -6.12 1.11 -1.27
CA LEU A 41 -6.39 1.65 -2.60
C LEU A 41 -7.63 2.56 -2.52
N LYS A 42 -7.50 3.80 -3.00
CA LYS A 42 -8.62 4.75 -3.06
C LYS A 42 -9.13 4.96 -4.48
N ALA A 43 -8.20 5.08 -5.42
CA ALA A 43 -8.50 5.24 -6.83
C ALA A 43 -7.31 4.71 -7.66
N LEU A 44 -7.62 4.13 -8.82
CA LEU A 44 -6.66 3.69 -9.82
C LEU A 44 -6.91 4.49 -11.08
N GLN A 45 -5.91 5.27 -11.51
CA GLN A 45 -5.97 6.05 -12.73
C GLN A 45 -5.27 5.31 -13.86
N LYS A 46 -5.86 5.33 -15.05
CA LYS A 46 -5.23 4.84 -16.27
C LYS A 46 -4.17 5.83 -16.74
N GLY A 47 -2.93 5.36 -16.91
CA GLY A 47 -1.83 6.17 -17.42
C GLY A 47 -1.21 7.10 -16.38
N THR A 48 -0.76 8.28 -16.79
CA THR A 48 -0.04 9.22 -15.95
C THR A 48 -0.97 9.97 -15.00
N PHE A 49 -0.49 10.32 -13.80
CA PHE A 49 -1.28 11.08 -12.83
C PHE A 49 -1.73 12.43 -13.42
N ASN A 50 -3.04 12.58 -13.64
CA ASN A 50 -3.66 13.78 -14.16
C ASN A 50 -4.95 14.05 -13.37
N PRO A 51 -4.91 14.94 -12.36
CA PRO A 51 -6.04 15.14 -11.46
C PRO A 51 -7.26 15.82 -12.11
N LYS A 52 -7.12 16.42 -13.31
CA LYS A 52 -8.22 17.15 -13.97
C LYS A 52 -8.92 16.34 -15.05
N PHE A 53 -8.17 15.57 -15.85
CA PHE A 53 -8.70 14.87 -17.02
C PHE A 53 -8.31 13.38 -17.04
N GLY A 54 -7.80 12.87 -15.93
CA GLY A 54 -7.45 11.46 -15.79
C GLY A 54 -8.68 10.58 -15.85
N GLN A 55 -8.63 9.55 -16.71
CA GLN A 55 -9.62 8.47 -16.68
C GLN A 55 -9.28 7.52 -15.53
N PHE A 56 -10.24 7.30 -14.63
CA PHE A 56 -10.08 6.34 -13.54
C PHE A 56 -10.64 4.98 -13.96
N GLU A 57 -9.82 3.94 -13.81
CA GLU A 57 -10.27 2.56 -13.98
C GLU A 57 -11.05 2.08 -12.77
N TRP A 58 -10.68 2.57 -11.58
CA TRP A 58 -11.31 2.14 -10.34
C TRP A 58 -11.35 3.27 -9.32
N ILE A 59 -12.47 3.41 -8.62
CA ILE A 59 -12.64 4.37 -7.54
C ILE A 59 -13.40 3.69 -6.39
N LEU A 60 -12.86 3.80 -5.18
CA LEU A 60 -13.51 3.30 -3.98
C LEU A 60 -14.71 4.17 -3.60
N LYS A 61 -15.91 3.74 -4.00
CA LYS A 61 -17.19 4.25 -3.52
C LYS A 61 -17.51 3.73 -2.11
N ARG A 62 -17.06 4.47 -1.09
CA ARG A 62 -17.24 4.13 0.33
C ARG A 62 -18.67 3.73 0.70
N HIS A 63 -19.68 4.52 0.31
CA HIS A 63 -21.06 4.30 0.73
C HIS A 63 -21.72 3.06 0.10
N GLU A 64 -21.26 2.63 -1.08
CA GLU A 64 -21.80 1.45 -1.77
C GLU A 64 -21.02 0.19 -1.37
N MET A 65 -19.69 0.29 -1.29
CA MET A 65 -18.80 -0.87 -1.14
C MET A 65 -18.44 -1.16 0.32
N GLU A 66 -18.32 -0.17 1.21
CA GLU A 66 -18.02 -0.40 2.65
C GLU A 66 -19.30 -0.62 3.48
N THR A 67 -20.39 -1.14 2.87
CA THR A 67 -21.65 -1.44 3.56
C THR A 67 -21.56 -2.63 4.51
N SER A 68 -20.63 -3.56 4.27
CA SER A 68 -20.43 -4.75 5.10
C SER A 68 -18.96 -5.07 5.29
N ARG A 69 -18.55 -5.30 6.55
CA ARG A 69 -17.19 -5.75 6.91
C ARG A 69 -16.86 -7.17 6.45
N ARG A 70 -17.82 -7.89 5.86
CA ARG A 70 -17.64 -9.25 5.32
C ARG A 70 -17.14 -9.27 3.88
N ARG A 71 -17.28 -8.16 3.13
CA ARG A 71 -16.84 -8.06 1.74
C ARG A 71 -15.57 -7.21 1.69
N PHE A 72 -14.49 -7.83 1.24
CA PHE A 72 -13.19 -7.17 1.09
C PHE A 72 -12.99 -6.80 -0.39
N PHE A 73 -12.66 -5.54 -0.62
CA PHE A 73 -12.27 -5.00 -1.91
C PHE A 73 -10.79 -4.61 -1.81
N LEU A 74 -10.06 -4.74 -2.92
CA LEU A 74 -8.62 -4.47 -3.00
C LEU A 74 -8.26 -2.99 -2.77
#